data_AF-A0A1B9QCY6-F1
#
_entry.id   AF-A0A1B9QCY6-F1
#
_cell.length_a   1.000
_cell.length_b   1.000
_cell.length_c   1.000
_cell.angle_alpha   90.00
_cell.angle_beta   90.00
_cell.angle_gamma   90.00
#
_symmetry.space_group_name_H-M   'P 1'
#
loop_
_entity.id
_entity.type
_entity.pdbx_description
1 polymer ?
#
loop_
_entity_poly.entity_id
_entity_poly.type
_entity_poly.pdbx_seq_one_letter_code
_entity_poly.pdbx_strand_id
1 'polypeptide(L)'
;MKTLHIRYLLALCLSALPFTSLAALKYNAQYYSADNIEAILEDMSDPGFESNYGDFAKIRSQLYQQAGAQNQHLNPSEIDALERYQDDAYQPIRRGLAQGRMDSETESLINEIDSAFEHGIKYQGTVFRGESLLSAYGDTVKVGDIVSPNSYLSTSISKTSSYTFHNGQLSRFELNLGQHGIVIPTVRDDELEVLINRNSLFEVTAINTTPEGNQVIYREMSAEQVGMRPIKDLHSGETLTVAEACVY
;
A
#
# COMPACT_ATOMS: atom_id res chain seq x y z
N MET A 1 -28.60 8.26 -60.58
CA MET A 1 -28.85 8.65 -59.18
C MET A 1 -27.84 7.87 -58.33
N LYS A 2 -26.69 8.44 -57.90
CA LYS A 2 -26.49 9.21 -56.64
C LYS A 2 -27.22 8.49 -55.48
N THR A 3 -26.58 7.86 -54.49
CA THR A 3 -25.63 8.37 -53.45
C THR A 3 -25.11 7.15 -52.65
N LEU A 4 -23.82 6.94 -52.33
CA LEU A 4 -22.90 7.68 -51.44
C LEU A 4 -22.92 7.14 -49.97
N HIS A 5 -21.73 6.65 -49.52
CA HIS A 5 -21.19 6.69 -48.13
C HIS A 5 -21.74 5.65 -47.12
N ILE A 6 -20.98 5.02 -46.22
CA ILE A 6 -19.73 5.34 -45.50
C ILE A 6 -18.99 4.04 -45.14
N ARG A 7 -17.65 4.07 -45.19
CA ARG A 7 -16.73 3.09 -44.62
C ARG A 7 -16.54 3.37 -43.13
N TYR A 8 -16.67 2.38 -42.25
CA TYR A 8 -16.04 2.42 -40.93
C TYR A 8 -14.96 1.36 -40.86
N LEU A 9 -13.73 1.78 -41.09
CA LEU A 9 -12.54 1.07 -40.62
C LEU A 9 -12.52 1.23 -39.10
N LEU A 10 -12.69 0.13 -38.36
CA LEU A 10 -12.36 0.08 -36.94
C LEU A 10 -10.84 -0.01 -36.83
N ALA A 11 -10.17 1.13 -36.75
CA ALA A 11 -8.76 1.18 -36.34
C ALA A 11 -8.73 1.02 -34.82
N LEU A 12 -8.56 -0.23 -34.36
CA LEU A 12 -8.26 -0.53 -32.98
C LEU A 12 -6.81 -0.12 -32.72
N CYS A 13 -6.59 1.11 -32.24
CA CYS A 13 -5.30 1.49 -31.68
C CYS A 13 -5.11 0.73 -30.37
N LEU A 14 -4.50 -0.45 -30.46
CA LEU A 14 -3.82 -1.07 -29.34
C LEU A 14 -2.64 -0.17 -29.01
N SER A 15 -2.79 0.74 -28.04
CA SER A 15 -1.64 1.37 -27.40
C SER A 15 -0.95 0.28 -26.58
N ALA A 16 0.02 -0.38 -27.21
CA ALA A 16 0.96 -1.25 -26.51
C ALA A 16 1.68 -0.39 -25.47
N LEU A 17 1.36 -0.58 -24.19
CA LEU A 17 2.16 -0.03 -23.10
C LEU A 17 3.57 -0.62 -23.22
N PRO A 18 4.63 0.20 -23.35
CA PRO A 18 5.98 -0.30 -23.49
C PRO A 18 6.48 -0.76 -22.11
N PHE A 19 6.37 -2.06 -21.83
CA PHE A 19 7.07 -2.68 -20.71
C PHE A 19 8.50 -2.99 -21.15
N THR A 20 9.48 -2.30 -20.57
CA THR A 20 10.91 -2.59 -20.73
C THR A 20 11.33 -3.60 -19.65
N SER A 21 11.98 -4.70 -20.07
CA SER A 21 12.51 -5.73 -19.18
C SER A 21 14.03 -5.59 -19.11
N LEU A 22 14.54 -5.12 -17.99
CA LEU A 22 15.91 -5.40 -17.55
C LEU A 22 15.81 -6.61 -16.62
N ALA A 23 16.75 -7.56 -16.69
CA ALA A 23 16.59 -8.90 -16.10
C ALA A 23 15.91 -8.89 -14.70
N ALA A 24 14.79 -9.62 -14.58
CA ALA A 24 13.90 -9.74 -13.41
C ALA A 24 13.13 -8.48 -12.93
N LEU A 25 13.47 -7.28 -13.40
CA LEU A 25 12.74 -6.04 -13.11
C LEU A 25 11.65 -5.78 -14.15
N LYS A 26 10.41 -5.59 -13.67
CA LYS A 26 9.29 -5.07 -14.45
C LYS A 26 8.80 -3.78 -13.80
N TYR A 27 8.55 -2.73 -14.57
CA TYR A 27 8.00 -1.48 -14.05
C TYR A 27 7.12 -0.76 -15.09
N ASN A 28 6.28 0.14 -14.59
CA ASN A 28 5.42 0.99 -15.41
C ASN A 28 6.21 2.27 -15.81
N ALA A 29 6.61 2.33 -17.08
CA ALA A 29 7.40 3.43 -17.64
C ALA A 29 6.66 4.78 -17.70
N GLN A 30 5.35 4.80 -17.41
CA GLN A 30 4.61 6.05 -17.21
C GLN A 30 5.04 6.76 -15.92
N TYR A 31 5.44 6.01 -14.90
CA TYR A 31 5.79 6.56 -13.57
C TYR A 31 7.29 6.71 -13.37
N TYR A 32 8.11 5.88 -14.02
CA TYR A 32 9.55 5.85 -13.80
C TYR A 32 10.34 5.81 -15.11
N SER A 33 11.46 6.53 -15.15
CA SER A 33 12.56 6.22 -16.07
C SER A 33 13.37 5.05 -15.52
N ALA A 34 14.18 4.40 -16.38
CA ALA A 34 15.09 3.33 -15.97
C ALA A 34 16.01 3.77 -14.81
N ASP A 35 16.69 4.91 -14.96
CA ASP A 35 17.60 5.43 -13.94
C ASP A 35 16.89 5.72 -12.60
N ASN A 36 15.64 6.19 -12.64
CA ASN A 36 14.87 6.49 -11.43
C ASN A 36 14.45 5.21 -10.72
N ILE A 37 13.90 4.23 -11.44
CA ILE A 37 13.48 2.98 -10.81
C ILE A 37 14.66 2.19 -10.26
N GLU A 38 15.81 2.20 -10.95
CA GLU A 38 17.04 1.58 -10.46
C GLU A 38 17.51 2.23 -9.15
N ALA A 39 17.51 3.56 -9.06
CA ALA A 39 17.86 4.27 -7.84
C ALA A 39 16.91 3.97 -6.67
N ILE A 40 15.60 3.88 -6.93
CA ILE A 40 14.61 3.52 -5.89
C ILE A 40 14.85 2.08 -5.40
N LEU A 41 15.11 1.16 -6.31
CA LEU A 41 15.35 -0.24 -5.95
C LEU A 41 16.69 -0.43 -5.25
N GLU A 42 17.72 0.31 -5.63
CA GLU A 42 19.01 0.35 -4.93
C GLU A 42 18.81 0.85 -3.49
N ASP A 43 18.06 1.95 -3.31
CA ASP A 43 17.67 2.43 -1.99
C ASP A 43 16.89 1.35 -1.21
N MET A 44 15.94 0.66 -1.82
CA MET A 44 15.21 -0.43 -1.15
C MET A 44 16.08 -1.66 -0.82
N SER A 45 17.18 -1.89 -1.55
CA SER A 45 18.04 -3.08 -1.43
C SER A 45 19.11 -2.95 -0.37
N ASP A 46 19.64 -1.74 -0.16
CA ASP A 46 20.57 -1.45 0.93
C ASP A 46 19.80 -0.71 2.04
N PRO A 47 19.34 -1.39 3.09
CA PRO A 47 18.66 -0.71 4.18
C PRO A 47 19.56 0.34 4.84
N GLY A 48 20.89 0.18 4.76
CA GLY A 48 21.88 1.02 5.43
C GLY A 48 21.61 1.19 6.93
N PHE A 49 22.47 1.94 7.62
CA PHE A 49 21.91 2.89 8.58
C PHE A 49 21.22 3.95 7.73
N GLU A 50 20.03 4.44 8.09
CA GLU A 50 19.45 5.61 7.43
C GLU A 50 20.55 6.67 7.28
N SER A 51 21.11 6.80 6.07
CA SER A 51 22.53 7.13 5.88
C SER A 51 22.86 8.59 6.12
N ASN A 52 21.89 9.30 6.67
CA ASN A 52 22.02 10.62 7.23
C ASN A 52 21.14 10.69 8.49
N TYR A 53 21.75 10.61 9.67
CA TYR A 53 21.07 10.73 10.97
C TYR A 53 20.12 11.95 11.05
N GLY A 54 20.44 13.03 10.31
CA GLY A 54 19.59 14.20 10.19
C GLY A 54 18.27 13.96 9.44
N ASP A 55 18.26 13.09 8.43
CA ASP A 55 17.06 12.76 7.67
C ASP A 55 16.13 11.85 8.47
N PHE A 56 16.66 10.85 9.18
CA PHE A 56 15.87 10.03 10.11
C PHE A 56 15.24 10.88 11.22
N ALA A 57 16.03 11.72 11.88
CA ALA A 57 15.54 12.58 12.95
C ALA A 57 14.44 13.55 12.46
N LYS A 58 14.55 14.03 11.21
CA LYS A 58 13.54 14.87 10.58
C LYS A 58 12.26 14.09 10.30
N ILE A 59 12.34 12.91 9.67
CA ILE A 59 11.17 12.09 9.33
C ILE A 59 10.46 11.63 10.60
N ARG A 60 11.22 11.19 11.61
CA ARG A 60 10.71 10.86 12.95
C ARG A 60 10.00 12.05 13.60
N SER A 61 10.62 13.23 13.63
CA SER A 61 10.00 14.44 14.19
C SER A 61 8.69 14.81 13.49
N GLN A 62 8.64 14.67 12.16
CA GLN A 62 7.41 14.87 11.39
C GLN A 62 6.31 13.87 11.77
N LEU A 63 6.66 12.60 12.00
CA LEU A 63 5.70 11.60 12.47
C LEU A 63 5.11 11.97 13.84
N TYR A 64 5.95 12.35 14.80
CA TYR A 64 5.49 12.79 16.12
C TYR A 64 4.57 14.02 16.05
N GLN A 65 4.84 14.97 15.16
CA GLN A 65 3.96 16.11 14.95
C GLN A 65 2.59 15.68 14.40
N GLN A 66 2.57 14.77 13.43
CA GLN A 66 1.33 14.25 12.86
C GLN A 66 0.55 13.42 13.89
N ALA A 67 1.22 12.57 14.66
CA ALA A 67 0.61 11.81 15.75
C ALA A 67 -0.01 12.71 16.83
N GLY A 68 0.69 13.79 17.21
CA GLY A 68 0.17 14.80 18.13
C GLY A 68 -1.07 15.51 17.58
N ALA A 69 -1.10 15.82 16.28
CA ALA A 69 -2.28 16.37 15.63
C ALA A 69 -3.43 15.34 15.57
N GLN A 70 -3.12 14.07 15.32
CA GLN A 70 -4.09 12.98 15.30
C GLN A 70 -4.78 12.82 16.65
N ASN A 71 -4.02 12.88 17.75
CA ASN A 71 -4.53 12.79 19.13
C ASN A 71 -5.48 13.95 19.48
N GLN A 72 -5.33 15.11 18.83
CA GLN A 72 -6.26 16.24 18.99
C GLN A 72 -7.51 16.14 18.11
N HIS A 73 -7.48 15.28 17.10
CA HIS A 73 -8.51 15.20 16.07
C HIS A 73 -9.45 14.01 16.24
N LEU A 74 -8.92 12.86 16.65
CA LEU A 74 -9.69 11.64 16.88
C LEU A 74 -10.39 11.63 18.23
N ASN A 75 -11.46 10.84 18.31
CA ASN A 75 -12.14 10.55 19.55
C ASN A 75 -11.33 9.56 20.42
N PRO A 76 -11.52 9.55 21.75
CA PRO A 76 -10.79 8.63 22.62
C PRO A 76 -10.95 7.15 22.28
N SER A 77 -12.12 6.70 21.80
CA SER A 77 -12.35 5.31 21.41
C SER A 77 -11.59 4.91 20.14
N GLU A 78 -11.50 5.82 19.17
CA GLU A 78 -10.72 5.66 17.95
C GLU A 78 -9.22 5.57 18.27
N ILE A 79 -8.75 6.41 19.20
CA ILE A 79 -7.35 6.38 19.67
C ILE A 79 -7.06 5.05 20.37
N ASP A 80 -7.90 4.63 21.32
CA ASP A 80 -7.75 3.35 22.05
C ASP A 80 -7.74 2.15 21.09
N ALA A 81 -8.61 2.16 20.08
CA ALA A 81 -8.67 1.07 19.09
C ALA A 81 -7.39 1.00 18.22
N LEU A 82 -6.82 2.15 17.83
CA LEU A 82 -5.53 2.19 17.10
C LEU A 82 -4.37 1.72 17.98
N GLU A 83 -4.34 2.08 19.26
CA GLU A 83 -3.33 1.62 20.22
C GLU A 83 -3.43 0.11 20.46
N ARG A 84 -4.65 -0.41 20.68
CA ARG A 84 -4.91 -1.85 20.78
C ARG A 84 -4.49 -2.59 19.52
N TYR A 85 -4.76 -2.04 18.33
CA TYR A 85 -4.33 -2.64 17.07
C TYR A 85 -2.80 -2.82 17.03
N GLN A 86 -2.06 -1.76 17.37
CA GLN A 86 -0.60 -1.76 17.40
C GLN A 86 -0.02 -2.77 18.41
N ASP A 87 -0.64 -2.89 19.58
CA ASP A 87 -0.09 -3.73 20.67
C ASP A 87 -0.45 -5.22 20.55
N ASP A 88 -1.74 -5.57 20.38
CA ASP A 88 -2.21 -6.95 20.52
C ASP A 88 -3.31 -7.38 19.54
N ALA A 89 -4.13 -6.43 19.07
CA ALA A 89 -5.35 -6.73 18.33
C ALA A 89 -5.15 -6.97 16.82
N TYR A 90 -3.98 -6.67 16.24
CA TYR A 90 -3.75 -6.89 14.81
C TYR A 90 -3.95 -8.36 14.37
N GLN A 91 -3.56 -9.33 15.21
CA GLN A 91 -3.70 -10.76 14.91
C GLN A 91 -5.16 -11.25 14.90
N PRO A 92 -5.97 -11.01 15.96
CA PRO A 92 -7.38 -11.40 15.95
C PRO A 92 -8.17 -10.64 14.87
N ILE A 93 -7.90 -9.36 14.64
CA ILE A 93 -8.53 -8.58 13.55
C ILE A 93 -8.23 -9.21 12.19
N ARG A 94 -6.95 -9.44 11.87
CA ARG A 94 -6.55 -10.06 10.60
C ARG A 94 -7.20 -11.42 10.40
N ARG A 95 -7.26 -12.25 11.45
CA ARG A 95 -7.91 -13.56 11.41
C ARG A 95 -9.41 -13.44 11.19
N GLY A 96 -10.05 -12.52 11.89
CA GLY A 96 -11.49 -12.31 11.81
C GLY A 96 -11.93 -11.83 10.43
N LEU A 97 -11.19 -10.90 9.85
CA LEU A 97 -11.37 -10.42 8.47
C LEU A 97 -11.19 -11.55 7.46
N ALA A 98 -10.10 -12.32 7.55
CA ALA A 98 -9.82 -13.41 6.62
C ALA A 98 -10.86 -14.56 6.68
N GLN A 99 -11.48 -14.79 7.84
CA GLN A 99 -12.45 -15.87 8.05
C GLN A 99 -13.91 -15.42 7.92
N GLY A 100 -14.16 -14.11 7.83
CA GLY A 100 -15.51 -13.53 7.90
C GLY A 100 -16.24 -13.82 9.22
N ARG A 101 -15.51 -14.05 10.30
CA ARG A 101 -16.05 -14.39 11.63
C ARG A 101 -15.20 -13.75 12.72
N MET A 102 -15.83 -12.93 13.54
CA MET A 102 -15.18 -12.19 14.63
C MET A 102 -16.09 -12.16 15.86
N ASP A 103 -15.48 -12.05 17.04
CA ASP A 103 -16.22 -11.76 18.26
C ASP A 103 -16.60 -10.27 18.33
N SER A 104 -17.46 -9.92 19.28
CA SER A 104 -17.97 -8.56 19.42
C SER A 104 -16.89 -7.54 19.79
N GLU A 105 -15.82 -7.96 20.49
CA GLU A 105 -14.70 -7.07 20.81
C GLU A 105 -13.93 -6.71 19.52
N THR A 106 -13.59 -7.71 18.73
CA THR A 106 -12.90 -7.54 17.45
C THR A 106 -13.73 -6.71 16.47
N GLU A 107 -15.04 -6.95 16.38
CA GLU A 107 -15.96 -6.16 15.55
C GLU A 107 -16.00 -4.69 16.01
N SER A 108 -16.07 -4.46 17.32
CA SER A 108 -16.04 -3.11 17.88
C SER A 108 -14.73 -2.38 17.55
N LEU A 109 -13.58 -3.06 17.68
CA LEU A 109 -12.28 -2.47 17.35
C LEU A 109 -12.19 -2.10 15.86
N ILE A 110 -12.67 -2.98 14.96
CA ILE A 110 -12.69 -2.70 13.51
C ILE A 110 -13.54 -1.45 13.22
N ASN A 111 -14.72 -1.33 13.83
CA ASN A 111 -15.60 -0.19 13.61
C ASN A 111 -14.95 1.13 14.07
N GLU A 112 -14.26 1.13 15.22
CA GLU A 112 -13.55 2.31 15.72
C GLU A 112 -12.32 2.64 14.86
N ILE A 113 -11.59 1.64 14.35
CA ILE A 113 -10.45 1.88 13.43
C ILE A 113 -10.94 2.41 12.08
N ASP A 114 -12.02 1.84 11.52
CA ASP A 114 -12.63 2.35 10.29
C ASP A 114 -13.12 3.80 10.46
N SER A 115 -13.77 4.11 11.60
CA SER A 115 -14.14 5.48 11.97
C SER A 115 -12.90 6.39 12.07
N ALA A 116 -11.79 5.90 12.64
CA ALA A 116 -10.54 6.65 12.70
C ALA A 116 -9.96 6.94 11.30
N PHE A 117 -10.18 6.06 10.33
CA PHE A 117 -9.84 6.34 8.93
C PHE A 117 -10.80 7.35 8.30
N GLU A 118 -12.08 7.40 8.66
CA GLU A 118 -13.00 8.42 8.14
C GLU A 118 -12.67 9.82 8.67
N HIS A 119 -12.39 9.93 9.97
CA HIS A 119 -12.16 11.21 10.63
C HIS A 119 -10.70 11.63 10.66
N GLY A 120 -9.75 10.70 10.58
CA GLY A 120 -8.34 10.95 10.82
C GLY A 120 -7.66 11.86 9.80
N ILE A 121 -6.60 12.54 10.26
CA ILE A 121 -5.71 13.29 9.38
C ILE A 121 -4.93 12.28 8.53
N LYS A 122 -5.03 12.43 7.22
CA LYS A 122 -4.42 11.50 6.27
C LYS A 122 -2.92 11.73 6.16
N TYR A 123 -2.17 10.64 6.15
CA TYR A 123 -0.74 10.64 5.87
C TYR A 123 -0.49 10.68 4.36
N GLN A 124 0.39 11.58 3.93
CA GLN A 124 0.89 11.65 2.56
C GLN A 124 2.41 11.47 2.57
N GLY A 125 2.91 10.49 1.81
CA GLY A 125 4.35 10.19 1.79
C GLY A 125 4.65 8.77 1.32
N THR A 126 5.88 8.33 1.61
CA THR A 126 6.32 6.96 1.32
C THR A 126 6.42 6.18 2.61
N VAL A 127 5.87 4.96 2.59
CA VAL A 127 5.99 4.01 3.70
C VAL A 127 6.43 2.65 3.17
N PHE A 128 6.96 1.85 4.08
CA PHE A 128 7.59 0.57 3.78
C PHE A 128 6.97 -0.54 4.61
N ARG A 129 7.01 -1.76 4.10
CA ARG A 129 6.51 -2.94 4.80
C ARG A 129 7.37 -4.14 4.49
N GLY A 130 7.89 -4.80 5.51
CA GLY A 130 8.47 -6.12 5.36
C GLY A 130 7.37 -7.11 5.01
N GLU A 131 7.60 -8.00 4.04
CA GLU A 131 6.61 -8.99 3.61
C GLU A 131 7.15 -10.41 3.68
N SER A 132 6.39 -11.36 4.21
CA SER A 132 6.83 -12.77 4.29
C SER A 132 6.58 -13.56 3.01
N LEU A 133 5.68 -13.09 2.14
CA LEU A 133 5.01 -13.92 1.13
C LEU A 133 5.08 -13.37 -0.30
N LEU A 134 5.90 -12.36 -0.59
CA LEU A 134 5.97 -11.76 -1.95
C LEU A 134 6.32 -12.79 -3.04
N SER A 135 6.96 -13.91 -2.68
CA SER A 135 7.27 -15.01 -3.59
C SER A 135 6.07 -15.90 -3.93
N ALA A 136 5.05 -15.98 -3.06
CA ALA A 136 3.91 -16.89 -3.23
C ALA A 136 2.86 -16.41 -4.25
N TYR A 137 2.81 -15.09 -4.53
CA TYR A 137 1.86 -14.48 -5.45
C TYR A 137 2.51 -13.74 -6.62
N GLY A 138 3.83 -13.85 -6.79
CA GLY A 138 4.56 -13.18 -7.89
C GLY A 138 4.07 -13.57 -9.30
N ASP A 139 3.38 -14.71 -9.43
CA ASP A 139 2.74 -15.12 -10.69
C ASP A 139 1.32 -14.55 -10.89
N THR A 140 0.62 -14.22 -9.80
CA THR A 140 -0.80 -13.79 -9.81
C THR A 140 -0.95 -12.27 -9.87
N VAL A 141 -0.03 -11.54 -9.24
CA VAL A 141 0.04 -10.07 -9.23
C VAL A 141 1.14 -9.58 -10.18
N LYS A 142 0.82 -8.62 -11.05
CA LYS A 142 1.70 -8.09 -12.09
C LYS A 142 1.68 -6.57 -12.08
N VAL A 143 2.74 -5.97 -12.62
CA VAL A 143 2.78 -4.52 -12.88
C VAL A 143 1.58 -4.10 -13.72
N GLY A 144 0.88 -3.06 -13.27
CA GLY A 144 -0.36 -2.53 -13.83
C GLY A 144 -1.65 -3.10 -13.22
N ASP A 145 -1.57 -4.15 -12.41
CA ASP A 145 -2.72 -4.65 -11.65
C ASP A 145 -3.15 -3.62 -10.60
N ILE A 146 -4.47 -3.55 -10.35
CA ILE A 146 -5.02 -2.86 -9.19
C ILE A 146 -5.21 -3.87 -8.07
N VAL A 147 -4.69 -3.55 -6.90
CA VAL A 147 -4.76 -4.39 -5.71
C VAL A 147 -5.37 -3.65 -4.54
N SER A 148 -6.02 -4.40 -3.65
CA SER A 148 -6.54 -3.95 -2.37
C SER A 148 -6.21 -4.98 -1.29
N PRO A 149 -5.78 -4.57 -0.08
CA PRO A 149 -5.56 -5.52 0.99
C PRO A 149 -6.90 -6.00 1.58
N ASN A 150 -6.92 -7.18 2.18
CA ASN A 150 -8.11 -7.71 2.90
C ASN A 150 -8.09 -7.45 4.41
N SER A 151 -7.09 -6.72 4.89
CA SER A 151 -6.86 -6.34 6.28
C SER A 151 -6.05 -5.04 6.30
N TYR A 152 -6.01 -4.35 7.44
CA TYR A 152 -5.13 -3.20 7.59
C TYR A 152 -3.66 -3.61 7.35
N LEU A 153 -2.87 -2.69 6.79
CA LEU A 153 -1.44 -2.92 6.61
C LEU A 153 -0.65 -2.02 7.55
N SER A 154 0.04 -2.65 8.49
CA SER A 154 1.08 -2.01 9.29
C SER A 154 2.29 -1.71 8.40
N THR A 155 2.63 -0.44 8.28
CA THR A 155 3.78 0.04 7.50
C THR A 155 4.62 0.98 8.34
N SER A 156 5.85 1.25 7.94
CA SER A 156 6.74 2.17 8.63
C SER A 156 7.23 3.26 7.69
N ILE A 157 7.42 4.48 8.21
CA ILE A 157 8.21 5.50 7.51
C ILE A 157 9.70 5.14 7.43
N SER A 158 10.16 4.18 8.24
CA SER A 158 11.54 3.68 8.24
C SER A 158 11.66 2.39 7.43
N LYS A 159 12.44 2.48 6.36
CA LYS A 159 12.90 1.32 5.59
C LYS A 159 13.67 0.34 6.48
N THR A 160 14.52 0.84 7.38
CA THR A 160 15.34 0.01 8.28
C THR A 160 14.46 -0.78 9.25
N SER A 161 13.46 -0.15 9.89
CA SER A 161 12.49 -0.87 10.73
C SER A 161 11.72 -1.93 9.94
N SER A 162 11.36 -1.66 8.68
CA SER A 162 10.61 -2.62 7.85
C SER A 162 11.45 -3.79 7.36
N TYR A 163 12.73 -3.56 7.00
CA TYR A 163 13.62 -4.57 6.43
C TYR A 163 13.87 -5.74 7.39
N THR A 164 13.92 -5.47 8.70
CA THR A 164 14.22 -6.48 9.73
C THR A 164 13.11 -7.52 9.91
N PHE A 165 11.86 -7.21 9.57
CA PHE A 165 10.74 -8.13 9.78
C PHE A 165 10.79 -9.36 8.86
N HIS A 166 11.27 -9.24 7.61
CA HIS A 166 11.22 -10.33 6.63
C HIS A 166 12.43 -10.45 5.69
N ASN A 167 13.64 -10.16 6.21
CA ASN A 167 14.91 -10.52 5.58
C ASN A 167 15.06 -10.07 4.11
N GLY A 168 14.77 -8.80 3.83
CA GLY A 168 14.98 -8.20 2.49
C GLY A 168 13.78 -8.21 1.55
N GLN A 169 12.68 -8.89 1.90
CA GLN A 169 11.41 -8.76 1.19
C GLN A 169 10.71 -7.46 1.62
N LEU A 170 10.65 -6.47 0.72
CA LEU A 170 10.22 -5.12 1.06
C LEU A 170 9.21 -4.58 0.05
N SER A 171 8.06 -4.16 0.55
CA SER A 171 7.08 -3.38 -0.19
C SER A 171 7.26 -1.90 0.10
N ARG A 172 7.15 -1.06 -0.93
CA ARG A 172 7.08 0.40 -0.83
C ARG A 172 5.71 0.86 -1.27
N PHE A 173 5.04 1.67 -0.46
CA PHE A 173 3.77 2.30 -0.79
C PHE A 173 3.95 3.81 -0.94
N GLU A 174 3.60 4.33 -2.12
CA GLU A 174 3.60 5.75 -2.43
C GLU A 174 2.21 6.35 -2.21
N LEU A 175 1.96 6.85 -1.00
CA LEU A 175 0.71 7.48 -0.57
C LEU A 175 0.65 8.94 -1.03
N ASN A 176 0.62 9.14 -2.35
CA ASN A 176 0.72 10.46 -2.97
C ASN A 176 -0.60 11.26 -3.00
N LEU A 177 -1.74 10.60 -2.82
CA LEU A 177 -3.06 11.25 -2.75
C LEU A 177 -3.45 11.58 -1.31
N GLY A 178 -2.88 10.88 -0.32
CA GLY A 178 -3.18 11.06 1.09
C GLY A 178 -4.61 10.65 1.41
N GLN A 179 -5.02 9.45 1.00
CA GLN A 179 -6.39 8.94 1.21
C GLN A 179 -6.41 7.74 2.15
N HIS A 180 -5.40 6.88 2.03
CA HIS A 180 -5.42 5.52 2.56
C HIS A 180 -4.62 5.31 3.84
N GLY A 181 -3.70 6.23 4.19
CA GLY A 181 -2.84 6.12 5.37
C GLY A 181 -3.23 7.08 6.50
N ILE A 182 -3.04 6.65 7.76
CA ILE A 182 -3.07 7.50 8.96
C ILE A 182 -1.89 7.18 9.87
N VAL A 183 -1.42 8.16 10.65
CA VAL A 183 -0.42 7.94 11.69
C VAL A 183 -1.12 7.48 12.97
N ILE A 184 -0.59 6.45 13.64
CA ILE A 184 -1.12 6.04 14.94
C ILE A 184 -0.73 7.11 15.98
N PRO A 185 -1.68 7.61 16.81
CA PRO A 185 -1.41 8.68 17.79
C PRO A 185 -0.27 8.39 18.76
N THR A 186 -0.06 7.12 19.09
CA THR A 186 1.03 6.65 19.94
C THR A 186 2.19 6.18 19.09
N VAL A 187 3.21 7.02 18.97
CA VAL A 187 4.41 6.73 18.17
C VAL A 187 5.36 5.84 18.97
N ARG A 188 5.65 4.67 18.40
CA ARG A 188 6.68 3.74 18.84
C ARG A 188 7.94 3.91 17.99
N ASP A 189 9.09 4.17 18.61
CA ASP A 189 10.35 4.43 17.90
C ASP A 189 10.91 3.22 17.15
N ASP A 190 10.55 2.01 17.58
CA ASP A 190 10.91 0.75 16.94
C ASP A 190 10.10 0.49 15.67
N GLU A 191 8.88 1.01 15.57
CA GLU A 191 7.97 0.75 14.44
C GLU A 191 7.78 1.94 13.51
N LEU A 192 7.65 3.15 14.07
CA LEU A 192 7.35 4.39 13.35
C LEU A 192 6.16 4.22 12.38
N GLU A 193 5.08 3.69 12.93
CA GLU A 193 3.99 3.11 12.17
C GLU A 193 3.09 4.15 11.48
N VAL A 194 2.78 3.85 10.22
CA VAL A 194 1.65 4.41 9.48
C VAL A 194 0.74 3.24 9.12
N LEU A 195 -0.53 3.33 9.49
CA LEU A 195 -1.51 2.30 9.20
C LEU A 195 -2.20 2.62 7.87
N ILE A 196 -2.28 1.63 6.98
CA ILE A 196 -3.02 1.72 5.72
C ILE A 196 -4.37 1.00 5.87
N ASN A 197 -5.44 1.62 5.37
CA ASN A 197 -6.80 1.11 5.48
C ASN A 197 -6.98 -0.22 4.73
N ARG A 198 -7.88 -1.08 5.24
CA ARG A 198 -8.21 -2.40 4.70
C ARG A 198 -9.04 -2.37 3.41
N ASN A 199 -9.42 -1.20 2.90
CA ASN A 199 -10.14 -1.02 1.62
C ASN A 199 -9.35 -0.11 0.66
N SER A 200 -8.05 0.08 0.91
CA SER A 200 -7.18 0.93 0.12
C SER A 200 -6.98 0.39 -1.29
N LEU A 201 -6.77 1.27 -2.26
CA LEU A 201 -6.58 0.91 -3.67
C LEU A 201 -5.18 1.32 -4.12
N PHE A 202 -4.46 0.37 -4.72
CA PHE A 202 -3.11 0.59 -5.22
C PHE A 202 -2.93 0.03 -6.63
N GLU A 203 -2.15 0.71 -7.46
CA GLU A 203 -1.58 0.12 -8.68
C GLU A 203 -0.21 -0.47 -8.34
N VAL A 204 0.06 -1.69 -8.82
CA VAL A 204 1.41 -2.27 -8.78
C VAL A 204 2.26 -1.63 -9.86
N THR A 205 3.23 -0.81 -9.48
CA THR A 205 3.99 0.00 -10.43
C THR A 205 5.37 -0.56 -10.74
N ALA A 206 5.95 -1.38 -9.87
CA ALA A 206 7.17 -2.11 -10.13
C ALA A 206 7.25 -3.41 -9.32
N ILE A 207 7.87 -4.43 -9.92
CA ILE A 207 8.23 -5.69 -9.29
C ILE A 207 9.68 -5.98 -9.66
N ASN A 208 10.52 -6.13 -8.66
CA ASN A 208 11.89 -6.61 -8.79
C ASN A 208 12.02 -7.94 -8.04
N THR A 209 12.44 -8.99 -8.73
CA THR A 209 12.62 -10.32 -8.16
C THR A 209 14.12 -10.62 -8.11
N THR A 210 14.70 -10.64 -6.91
CA THR A 210 16.11 -10.99 -6.72
C THR A 210 16.25 -12.30 -5.92
N PRO A 211 17.43 -12.96 -5.96
CA PRO A 211 17.69 -14.11 -5.10
C PRO A 211 17.55 -13.82 -3.60
N GLU A 212 17.76 -12.57 -3.17
CA GLU A 212 17.75 -12.13 -1.78
C GLU A 212 16.34 -11.75 -1.29
N GLY A 213 15.44 -11.39 -2.20
CA GLY A 213 14.06 -11.05 -1.87
C GLY A 213 13.34 -10.35 -3.02
N ASN A 214 12.01 -10.35 -2.95
CA ASN A 214 11.20 -9.57 -3.87
C ASN A 214 11.02 -8.16 -3.33
N GLN A 215 11.03 -7.19 -4.23
CA GLN A 215 10.66 -5.80 -3.93
C GLN A 215 9.49 -5.41 -4.82
N VAL A 216 8.48 -4.81 -4.22
CA VAL A 216 7.28 -4.37 -4.94
C VAL A 216 6.97 -2.94 -4.57
N ILE A 217 6.64 -2.14 -5.58
CA ILE A 217 6.24 -0.75 -5.41
C ILE A 217 4.77 -0.63 -5.77
N TYR A 218 4.01 -0.02 -4.85
CA TYR A 218 2.59 0.24 -4.96
C TYR A 218 2.37 1.75 -4.97
N ARG A 219 1.53 2.23 -5.88
CA ARG A 219 1.13 3.64 -5.95
C ARG A 219 -0.33 3.78 -5.57
N GLU A 220 -0.62 4.71 -4.67
CA GLU A 220 -1.98 5.01 -4.22
C GLU A 220 -2.88 5.46 -5.37
N MET A 221 -4.10 4.90 -5.41
CA MET A 221 -5.11 5.14 -6.43
C MET A 221 -6.42 5.59 -5.79
N SER A 222 -7.11 6.53 -6.43
CA SER A 222 -8.50 6.86 -6.11
C SER A 222 -9.48 5.92 -6.81
N ALA A 223 -10.71 5.84 -6.31
CA ALA A 223 -11.78 5.06 -6.93
C ALA A 223 -12.02 5.48 -8.39
N GLU A 224 -11.99 6.78 -8.68
CA GLU A 224 -12.17 7.33 -10.03
C GLU A 224 -11.05 6.90 -10.97
N GLN A 225 -9.81 6.86 -10.48
CA GLN A 225 -8.69 6.39 -11.27
C GLN A 225 -8.79 4.90 -11.56
N VAL A 226 -9.25 4.08 -10.61
CA VAL A 226 -9.47 2.65 -10.82
C VAL A 226 -10.53 2.41 -11.90
N GLY A 227 -11.66 3.11 -11.82
CA GLY A 227 -12.77 2.97 -12.77
C GLY A 227 -13.35 1.56 -12.75
N MET A 228 -13.48 0.93 -13.91
CA MET A 228 -14.02 -0.44 -14.05
C MET A 228 -12.94 -1.54 -14.08
N ARG A 229 -11.68 -1.20 -13.76
CA ARG A 229 -10.61 -2.19 -13.79
C ARG A 229 -10.82 -3.25 -12.70
N PRO A 230 -10.49 -4.53 -12.95
CA PRO A 230 -10.57 -5.56 -11.93
C PRO A 230 -9.61 -5.25 -10.79
N ILE A 231 -10.05 -5.52 -9.56
CA ILE A 231 -9.26 -5.36 -8.34
C ILE A 231 -8.89 -6.75 -7.84
N LYS A 232 -7.65 -6.92 -7.40
CA LYS A 232 -7.15 -8.17 -6.83
C LYS A 232 -6.84 -8.00 -5.35
N ASP A 233 -6.92 -9.10 -4.60
CA ASP A 233 -6.38 -9.14 -3.25
C ASP A 233 -4.87 -8.96 -3.30
N LEU A 234 -4.34 -8.08 -2.45
CA LEU A 234 -2.91 -7.75 -2.42
C LEU A 234 -2.02 -8.93 -2.04
N HIS A 235 -2.50 -9.88 -1.23
CA HIS A 235 -1.70 -10.99 -0.71
C HIS A 235 -1.95 -12.33 -1.40
N SER A 236 -3.15 -12.57 -1.97
CA SER A 236 -3.48 -13.80 -2.70
C SER A 236 -3.45 -13.61 -4.22
N GLY A 237 -3.69 -12.39 -4.71
CA GLY A 237 -3.87 -12.09 -6.14
C GLY A 237 -5.19 -12.59 -6.72
N GLU A 238 -6.10 -13.11 -5.89
CA GLU A 238 -7.46 -13.46 -6.31
C GLU A 238 -8.22 -12.20 -6.71
N THR A 239 -9.07 -12.30 -7.73
CA THR A 239 -9.90 -11.16 -8.14
C THR A 239 -11.01 -10.96 -7.12
N LEU A 240 -11.07 -9.74 -6.56
CA LEU A 240 -12.12 -9.34 -5.64
C LEU A 240 -13.41 -9.08 -6.40
N THR A 241 -14.54 -9.45 -5.81
CA THR A 241 -15.85 -9.01 -6.25
C THR A 241 -16.03 -7.51 -5.96
N VAL A 242 -17.00 -6.86 -6.63
CA VAL A 242 -17.34 -5.46 -6.36
C VAL A 242 -17.70 -5.23 -4.88
N ALA A 243 -18.35 -6.20 -4.23
CA ALA A 243 -18.70 -6.09 -2.82
C ALA A 243 -17.48 -6.17 -1.89
N GLU A 244 -16.46 -6.96 -2.24
CA GLU A 244 -15.20 -7.06 -1.49
C GLU A 244 -14.28 -5.85 -1.72
N ALA A 245 -14.36 -5.26 -2.91
CA ALA A 245 -13.54 -4.11 -3.29
C ALA A 245 -14.15 -2.74 -2.89
N CYS A 246 -15.46 -2.66 -2.69
CA CYS A 246 -16.20 -1.41 -2.49
C CYS A 246 -16.93 -1.34 -1.14
N VAL A 247 -16.28 -1.76 -0.05
CA VAL A 247 -16.71 -1.34 1.29
C VAL A 247 -16.30 0.13 1.44
N TYR A 248 -17.18 1.03 0.96
CA TYR A 248 -17.11 2.48 1.15
C TYR A 248 -17.96 2.89 2.34
#